data_AF-A0AAU0VVF8-F1
#
_entry.id   AF-A0AAU0VVF8-F1
#
_cell.length_a   1.000
_cell.length_b   1.000
_cell.length_c   1.000
_cell.angle_alpha   90.00
_cell.angle_beta   90.00
_cell.angle_gamma   90.00
#
_symmetry.space_group_name_H-M   'P 1'
#
loop_
_entity.id
_entity.type
_entity.pdbx_description
1 polymer ?
#
loop_
_entity_poly.entity_id
_entity_poly.type
_entity_poly.pdbx_seq_one_letter_code
_entity_poly.pdbx_strand_id
1 'polypeptide(L)'
;MSDQTPIEERLRAALEARGRLINAHDLSPARPPAGRTWGTRRIRRVLSVAVAAAAAAAAVVLLLTSNTPDRPRPVPPARHSSPTPAVPHPRPSTIPHPVPSAVASGP
;
A
#
# COMPACT_ATOMS: atom_id res chain seq x y z
N MET A 1 -56.51 -27.55 36.71
CA MET A 1 -57.31 -26.62 35.90
C MET A 1 -57.00 -25.24 36.43
N SER A 2 -56.43 -24.38 35.62
CA SER A 2 -55.81 -23.14 36.08
C SER A 2 -56.90 -22.12 36.44
N ASP A 3 -57.11 -21.86 37.73
CA ASP A 3 -57.90 -20.72 38.21
C ASP A 3 -57.13 -19.44 37.89
N GLN A 4 -57.26 -18.96 36.65
CA GLN A 4 -56.71 -17.67 36.29
C GLN A 4 -57.61 -16.57 36.84
N THR A 5 -56.98 -15.59 37.47
CA THR A 5 -57.72 -14.48 38.05
C THR A 5 -58.53 -13.77 36.95
N PRO A 6 -59.73 -13.26 37.23
CA PRO A 6 -60.60 -12.61 36.23
C PRO A 6 -59.95 -11.38 35.57
N ILE A 7 -58.85 -10.87 36.14
CA ILE A 7 -58.04 -9.80 35.54
C ILE A 7 -57.13 -10.38 34.44
N GLU A 8 -56.50 -11.53 34.65
CA GLU A 8 -55.65 -12.19 33.66
C GLU A 8 -56.42 -12.54 32.39
N GLU A 9 -57.66 -13.02 32.52
CA GLU A 9 -58.48 -13.36 31.36
C GLU A 9 -58.84 -12.13 30.53
N ARG A 10 -59.18 -11.02 31.21
CA ARG A 10 -59.43 -9.74 30.53
C ARG A 10 -58.18 -9.20 29.86
N LEU A 11 -57.02 -9.32 30.49
CA LEU A 11 -55.74 -8.94 29.90
C LEU A 11 -55.41 -9.80 28.69
N ARG A 12 -55.62 -11.12 28.78
CA ARG A 12 -55.40 -12.04 27.67
C ARG A 12 -56.30 -11.70 26.47
N ALA A 13 -57.59 -11.53 26.72
CA ALA A 13 -58.55 -11.14 25.67
C ALA A 13 -58.18 -9.77 25.04
N ALA A 14 -57.76 -8.80 25.84
CA ALA A 14 -57.34 -7.49 25.35
C ALA A 14 -56.07 -7.57 24.50
N LEU A 15 -55.07 -8.35 24.92
CA LEU A 15 -53.83 -8.56 24.17
C LEU A 15 -54.06 -9.36 22.88
N GLU A 16 -54.94 -10.35 22.91
CA GLU A 16 -55.33 -11.10 21.72
C GLU A 16 -56.05 -10.18 20.71
N ALA A 17 -56.99 -9.37 21.18
CA ALA A 17 -57.66 -8.37 20.34
C ALA A 17 -56.67 -7.37 19.74
N ARG A 18 -55.67 -6.93 20.52
CA ARG A 18 -54.59 -6.05 20.04
C ARG A 18 -53.72 -6.74 18.99
N GLY A 19 -53.39 -8.01 19.19
CA GLY A 19 -52.59 -8.81 18.25
C GLY A 19 -53.26 -8.96 16.88
N ARG A 20 -54.59 -9.08 16.84
CA ARG A 20 -55.36 -9.14 15.59
C ARG A 20 -55.31 -7.85 14.76
N LEU A 21 -54.93 -6.72 15.37
CA LEU A 21 -54.76 -5.45 14.66
C LEU A 21 -53.38 -5.30 14.01
N ILE A 22 -52.40 -6.15 14.37
CA ILE A 22 -51.05 -6.10 13.81
C ILE A 22 -51.06 -6.84 12.47
N ASN A 23 -50.73 -6.14 11.39
CA ASN A 23 -50.66 -6.74 10.06
C ASN A 23 -49.24 -7.27 9.78
N ALA A 24 -49.11 -8.18 8.82
CA ALA A 24 -47.82 -8.69 8.36
C ALA A 24 -46.87 -7.58 7.90
N HIS A 25 -47.41 -6.45 7.42
CA HIS A 25 -46.61 -5.28 7.07
C HIS A 25 -46.00 -4.57 8.29
N ASP A 26 -46.70 -4.53 9.42
CA ASP A 26 -46.19 -3.92 10.66
C ASP A 26 -45.03 -4.74 11.25
N LEU A 27 -45.02 -6.03 10.95
CA LEU A 27 -43.94 -6.96 11.30
C LEU A 27 -42.85 -7.03 10.23
N SER A 28 -43.03 -6.36 9.09
CA SER A 28 -42.06 -6.44 8.01
C SER A 28 -40.77 -5.73 8.43
N PRO A 29 -39.59 -6.32 8.17
CA PRO A 29 -38.33 -5.68 8.45
C PRO A 29 -38.26 -4.30 7.78
N ALA A 30 -37.72 -3.32 8.50
CA ALA A 30 -37.50 -1.99 7.95
C ALA A 30 -36.75 -2.10 6.61
N ARG A 31 -37.27 -1.44 5.58
CA ARG A 31 -36.70 -1.52 4.24
C ARG A 31 -35.24 -1.06 4.33
N PRO A 32 -34.25 -1.88 3.90
CA PRO A 32 -32.88 -1.44 3.89
C PRO A 32 -32.79 -0.17 3.02
N PRO A 33 -31.92 0.80 3.37
CA PRO A 33 -31.82 2.04 2.63
C PRO A 33 -31.62 1.71 1.15
N ALA A 34 -32.58 2.10 0.31
CA ALA A 34 -32.64 1.75 -1.12
C ALA A 34 -31.60 2.52 -1.96
N GLY A 35 -30.45 2.86 -1.36
CA GLY A 35 -29.39 3.60 -2.00
C GLY A 35 -28.46 2.68 -2.80
N ARG A 36 -28.07 3.15 -3.98
CA ARG A 36 -26.96 2.60 -4.80
C ARG A 36 -25.64 2.41 -4.02
N THR A 37 -25.53 2.99 -2.83
CA THR A 37 -24.34 2.97 -1.96
C THR A 37 -24.08 1.59 -1.33
N TRP A 38 -25.09 0.74 -1.11
CA TRP A 38 -24.86 -0.57 -0.48
C TRP A 38 -24.29 -1.61 -1.45
N GLY A 39 -24.80 -1.63 -2.69
CA GLY A 39 -24.28 -2.50 -3.76
C GLY A 39 -22.84 -2.14 -4.16
N THR A 40 -22.56 -0.84 -4.30
CA THR A 40 -21.22 -0.34 -4.65
C THR A 40 -20.17 -0.65 -3.58
N ARG A 41 -20.52 -0.67 -2.29
CA ARG A 41 -19.59 -1.08 -1.22
C ARG A 41 -19.15 -2.53 -1.35
N ARG A 42 -20.05 -3.46 -1.69
CA ARG A 42 -19.68 -4.87 -1.89
C ARG A 42 -18.80 -5.04 -3.12
N ILE A 43 -19.15 -4.40 -4.24
CA ILE A 43 -18.38 -4.45 -5.48
C ILE A 43 -16.97 -3.88 -5.26
N ARG A 44 -16.86 -2.74 -4.57
CA ARG A 44 -15.56 -2.15 -4.21
C ARG A 44 -14.70 -3.08 -3.37
N ARG A 45 -15.29 -3.75 -2.37
CA ARG A 45 -14.54 -4.72 -1.54
C ARG A 45 -13.99 -5.88 -2.36
N VAL A 46 -14.78 -6.45 -3.26
CA VAL A 46 -14.33 -7.55 -4.14
C VAL A 46 -13.21 -7.09 -5.07
N LEU A 47 -13.37 -5.91 -5.70
CA LEU A 47 -12.33 -5.31 -6.53
C LEU A 47 -11.04 -5.07 -5.74
N SER A 48 -11.12 -4.53 -4.53
CA SER A 48 -9.94 -4.30 -3.68
C SER A 48 -9.21 -5.60 -3.35
N VAL A 49 -9.94 -6.68 -3.03
CA VAL A 49 -9.34 -7.99 -2.76
C VAL A 49 -8.67 -8.56 -4.01
N ALA A 50 -9.33 -8.48 -5.18
CA ALA A 50 -8.77 -8.95 -6.44
C ALA A 50 -7.49 -8.20 -6.82
N VAL A 51 -7.49 -6.87 -6.68
CA VAL A 51 -6.30 -6.02 -6.93
C VAL A 51 -5.17 -6.34 -5.97
N ALA A 52 -5.47 -6.52 -4.68
CA ALA A 52 -4.46 -6.88 -3.68
C ALA A 52 -3.84 -8.25 -3.96
N ALA A 53 -4.65 -9.24 -4.35
CA ALA A 53 -4.16 -10.57 -4.73
C ALA A 53 -3.26 -10.51 -5.98
N ALA A 54 -3.64 -9.73 -7.00
CA ALA A 54 -2.83 -9.54 -8.19
C ALA A 54 -1.49 -8.85 -7.87
N ALA A 55 -1.50 -7.82 -7.02
CA ALA A 55 -0.28 -7.14 -6.59
C ALA A 55 0.67 -8.07 -5.80
N ALA A 56 0.12 -8.90 -4.91
CA ALA A 56 0.91 -9.89 -4.17
C ALA A 56 1.57 -10.92 -5.10
N ALA A 57 0.83 -11.44 -6.09
CA ALA A 57 1.39 -12.35 -7.08
C ALA A 57 2.52 -11.70 -7.89
N ALA A 58 2.34 -10.45 -8.33
CA ALA A 58 3.38 -9.70 -9.03
C ALA A 58 4.64 -9.48 -8.17
N ALA A 59 4.47 -9.18 -6.88
CA ALA A 59 5.59 -9.04 -5.94
C ALA A 59 6.39 -10.33 -5.78
N VAL A 60 5.71 -11.49 -5.72
CA VAL A 60 6.36 -12.81 -5.68
C VAL A 60 7.17 -13.05 -6.94
N VAL A 61 6.59 -12.81 -8.13
CA VAL A 61 7.31 -12.96 -9.41
C VAL A 61 8.53 -12.05 -9.47
N LEU A 62 8.39 -10.80 -9.04
CA LEU A 62 9.49 -9.83 -9.01
C LEU A 62 10.59 -10.26 -8.03
N LEU A 63 10.23 -10.78 -6.86
CA LEU A 63 11.17 -11.32 -5.89
C LEU A 63 11.96 -12.52 -6.47
N LEU A 64 11.26 -13.46 -7.13
CA LEU A 64 11.91 -14.62 -7.76
C LEU A 64 12.86 -14.20 -8.89
N THR A 65 12.48 -13.21 -9.69
CA THR A 65 13.29 -12.73 -10.83
C THR A 65 14.48 -11.88 -10.38
N SER A 66 14.32 -11.14 -9.28
CA SER A 66 15.39 -10.27 -8.74
C SER A 66 16.50 -11.06 -8.05
N ASN A 67 16.26 -12.33 -7.71
CA ASN A 67 17.26 -13.21 -7.09
C ASN A 67 18.16 -13.93 -8.10
N THR A 68 18.14 -13.52 -9.38
CA THR A 68 19.05 -14.07 -10.39
C THR A 68 20.45 -13.51 -10.12
N PRO A 69 21.47 -14.35 -9.83
CA PRO A 69 22.80 -13.86 -9.49
C PRO A 69 23.36 -13.04 -10.64
N ASP A 70 23.80 -11.83 -10.31
CA ASP A 70 24.39 -10.86 -11.21
C ASP A 70 25.50 -11.53 -12.02
N ARG A 71 25.29 -11.69 -13.33
CA ARG A 71 26.22 -12.39 -14.20
C ARG A 71 27.53 -11.59 -14.20
N PRO A 72 28.68 -12.17 -13.81
CA PRO A 72 29.91 -11.40 -13.70
C PRO A 72 30.22 -10.74 -15.04
N ARG A 73 30.32 -9.41 -15.04
CA ARG A 73 30.67 -8.63 -16.23
C ARG A 73 32.04 -9.12 -16.74
N PRO A 74 32.19 -9.35 -18.05
CA PRO A 74 33.47 -9.71 -18.62
C PRO A 74 34.53 -8.66 -18.28
N VAL A 75 35.68 -9.09 -17.77
CA VAL A 75 36.81 -8.20 -17.47
C VAL A 75 37.30 -7.59 -18.79
N PRO A 76 37.46 -6.25 -18.87
CA PRO A 76 37.98 -5.62 -20.08
C PRO A 76 39.41 -6.10 -20.36
N PRO A 77 39.78 -6.33 -21.63
CA PRO A 77 41.10 -6.83 -22.01
C PRO A 77 42.21 -5.87 -21.55
N ALA A 78 43.33 -6.44 -21.11
CA ALA A 78 44.49 -5.68 -20.64
C ALA A 78 44.98 -4.73 -21.73
N ARG A 79 45.07 -3.44 -21.42
CA ARG A 79 45.66 -2.45 -22.31
C ARG A 79 47.18 -2.60 -22.25
N HIS A 80 47.80 -2.93 -23.37
CA HIS A 80 49.25 -2.87 -23.51
C HIS A 80 49.70 -1.40 -23.49
N SER A 81 50.55 -1.04 -22.55
CA SER A 81 51.27 0.24 -22.53
C SER A 81 52.31 0.23 -23.65
N SER A 82 52.00 0.91 -24.76
CA SER A 82 53.01 1.20 -25.77
C SER A 82 53.99 2.24 -25.22
N PRO A 83 55.32 2.01 -25.24
CA PRO A 83 56.29 3.00 -24.81
C PRO A 83 56.35 4.15 -25.84
N THR A 84 56.05 5.37 -25.40
CA THR A 84 56.33 6.60 -26.15
C THR A 84 57.86 6.81 -26.20
N PRO A 85 58.49 7.00 -27.38
CA PRO A 85 59.90 7.34 -27.45
C PRO A 85 60.12 8.77 -26.94
N ALA A 86 61.03 8.90 -25.96
CA ALA A 86 61.39 10.16 -25.32
C ALA A 86 62.20 11.05 -26.28
N VAL A 87 61.78 12.31 -26.42
CA VAL A 87 62.59 13.39 -27.00
C VAL A 87 63.32 14.10 -25.85
N PRO A 88 64.66 14.23 -25.85
CA PRO A 88 65.40 14.83 -24.75
C PRO A 88 65.65 16.32 -24.99
N HIS A 89 65.12 17.22 -24.16
CA HIS A 89 65.59 18.61 -24.09
C HIS A 89 65.57 19.19 -22.65
N PRO A 90 66.44 20.17 -22.35
CA PRO A 90 67.23 20.21 -21.12
C PRO A 90 66.62 20.99 -19.92
N ARG A 91 67.03 20.55 -18.72
CA ARG A 91 66.93 21.19 -17.38
C ARG A 91 67.68 22.55 -17.30
N PRO A 92 67.66 23.30 -16.17
CA PRO A 92 66.74 23.35 -15.02
C PRO A 92 66.32 24.81 -14.64
N SER A 93 65.27 25.00 -13.84
CA SER A 93 65.19 26.21 -12.99
C SER A 93 64.59 25.92 -11.62
N THR A 94 65.40 26.29 -10.64
CA THR A 94 65.34 26.21 -9.18
C THR A 94 64.03 26.69 -8.55
N ILE A 95 63.51 25.91 -7.61
CA ILE A 95 62.42 26.26 -6.68
C ILE A 95 63.02 27.06 -5.50
N PRO A 96 62.28 28.02 -4.90
CA PRO A 96 61.80 27.77 -3.54
C PRO A 96 60.38 28.32 -3.27
N HIS A 97 59.47 27.46 -2.81
CA HIS A 97 58.39 27.81 -1.87
C HIS A 97 59.03 28.07 -0.47
N PRO A 98 58.40 28.71 0.55
CA PRO A 98 56.96 28.68 0.89
C PRO A 98 56.38 29.94 1.63
N VAL A 99 55.19 29.73 2.24
CA VAL A 99 54.53 30.39 3.41
C VAL A 99 53.54 31.58 3.18
N PRO A 100 52.54 31.83 4.08
CA PRO A 100 51.10 31.66 3.79
C PRO A 100 50.22 32.89 4.14
N SER A 101 48.90 32.78 3.88
CA SER A 101 47.76 33.50 4.47
C SER A 101 47.79 35.03 4.65
N ALA A 102 46.87 35.72 3.97
CA ALA A 102 45.97 36.68 4.64
C ALA A 102 44.70 36.96 3.81
N VAL A 103 43.57 36.88 4.49
CA VAL A 103 42.23 37.34 4.12
C VAL A 103 42.20 38.86 3.95
N ALA A 104 41.44 39.39 2.97
CA ALA A 104 40.32 40.33 3.18
C ALA A 104 39.95 41.11 1.91
N SER A 105 38.66 41.00 1.58
CA SER A 105 37.71 42.07 1.24
C SER A 105 38.13 43.27 0.37
N GLY A 106 37.36 43.47 -0.71
CA GLY A 106 37.08 44.78 -1.27
C GLY A 106 35.99 44.70 -2.35
N PRO A 107 35.05 45.67 -2.40
CA PRO A 107 33.82 45.62 -3.21
C PRO A 107 34.03 45.72 -4.73
#